data_AF-A0A6J1NM61-F1
#
_entry.id   AF-A0A6J1NM61-F1
#
_cell.length_a   1.000
_cell.length_b   1.000
_cell.length_c   1.000
_cell.angle_alpha   90.00
_cell.angle_beta   90.00
_cell.angle_gamma   90.00
#
_symmetry.space_group_name_H-M   'P 1'
#
loop_
_entity.id
_entity.type
_entity.pdbx_description
1 polymer ?
#
loop_
_entity_poly.entity_id
_entity_poly.type
_entity_poly.pdbx_seq_one_letter_code
_entity_poly.pdbx_strand_id
1 'polypeptide(L)'
;MPEVSLKDTIITSLNAQEPWPENVKLFQPYEVEQILLPDNASCLAVQAFLKMCNLPFEVEMRWNAEFMSPSGRVPFIKCGAFVVSELEPIVQFAANKNVSLCARLSTEERAEMRAYMSLITNVLVNAELYISWVDQDTFNAVTRVRNSSVYPWPLGWLQTRSKRASVIKRLKALHWHDKTLDQVLADVEQCCNSLSQRLGDRDYFFGTFV
;
A
#
# COMPACT_ATOMS: atom_id res chain seq x y z
N MET A 1 19.68 2.75 22.21
CA MET A 1 19.58 3.38 20.88
C MET A 1 20.11 2.37 19.88
N PRO A 2 19.39 1.97 18.83
CA PRO A 2 19.97 1.10 17.82
C PRO A 2 20.99 1.91 17.01
N GLU A 3 22.26 1.46 17.01
CA GLU A 3 23.32 2.03 16.18
C GLU A 3 22.99 1.75 14.71
N VAL A 4 22.64 2.79 13.98
CA VAL A 4 22.56 2.73 12.51
C VAL A 4 24.00 2.58 12.00
N SER A 5 24.28 1.47 11.33
CA SER A 5 25.60 1.14 10.80
C SER A 5 26.07 2.24 9.83
N LEU A 6 27.26 2.80 10.08
CA LEU A 6 27.92 3.78 9.21
C LEU A 6 28.00 3.31 7.75
N LYS A 7 28.10 2.00 7.51
CA LYS A 7 28.10 1.44 6.15
C LYS A 7 26.75 1.59 5.47
N ASP A 8 25.65 1.41 6.21
CA ASP A 8 24.30 1.56 5.66
C ASP A 8 24.01 3.04 5.35
N THR A 9 24.47 3.96 6.20
CA THR A 9 24.38 5.41 5.96
C THR A 9 25.20 5.85 4.75
N ILE A 10 26.40 5.29 4.57
CA ILE A 10 27.31 5.61 3.45
C ILE A 10 26.80 5.00 2.12
N ILE A 11 26.28 3.78 2.13
CA ILE A 11 25.68 3.15 0.93
C ILE A 11 24.40 3.90 0.53
N THR A 12 23.62 4.37 1.51
CA THR A 12 22.41 5.17 1.25
C THR A 12 22.75 6.55 0.70
N SER A 13 23.82 7.20 1.18
CA SER A 13 24.23 8.53 0.71
C SER A 13 24.95 8.53 -0.64
N LEU A 14 25.76 7.51 -0.94
CA LEU A 14 26.46 7.39 -2.23
C LEU A 14 25.52 6.99 -3.38
N ASN A 15 24.48 6.19 -3.13
CA ASN A 15 23.54 5.74 -4.17
C ASN A 15 22.31 6.65 -4.34
N ALA A 16 22.14 7.65 -3.47
CA ALA A 16 21.09 8.68 -3.62
C ALA A 16 21.29 9.54 -4.89
N GLN A 17 22.48 9.55 -5.48
CA GLN A 17 22.78 10.35 -6.68
C GLN A 17 22.53 9.64 -8.01
N GLU A 18 22.31 8.31 -8.02
CA GLU A 18 22.03 7.62 -9.28
C GLU A 18 20.61 7.95 -9.76
N PRO A 19 20.42 8.18 -11.07
CA PRO A 19 19.09 8.42 -11.65
C PRO A 19 18.16 7.23 -11.42
N TRP A 20 16.88 7.43 -11.69
CA TRP A 20 15.91 6.33 -11.65
C TRP A 20 16.30 5.24 -12.67
N PRO A 21 16.44 3.97 -12.28
CA PRO A 21 16.83 2.91 -13.21
C PRO A 21 15.76 2.67 -14.29
N GLU A 22 16.17 2.30 -15.51
CA GLU A 22 15.20 2.01 -16.59
C GLU A 22 14.50 0.64 -16.41
N ASN A 23 15.10 -0.27 -15.64
CA ASN A 23 14.64 -1.65 -15.47
C ASN A 23 13.97 -1.91 -14.11
N VAL A 24 13.21 -0.94 -13.59
CA VAL A 24 12.49 -1.11 -12.33
C VAL A 24 11.34 -2.09 -12.53
N LYS A 25 11.25 -3.08 -11.63
CA LYS A 25 10.19 -4.08 -11.62
C LYS A 25 9.30 -3.88 -10.41
N LEU A 26 8.01 -3.64 -10.65
CA LEU A 26 6.97 -3.57 -9.63
C LEU A 26 6.34 -4.95 -9.48
N PHE A 27 6.56 -5.58 -8.34
CA PHE A 27 6.03 -6.90 -8.04
C PHE A 27 4.68 -6.80 -7.33
N GLN A 28 3.71 -7.55 -7.84
CA GLN A 28 2.37 -7.66 -7.28
C GLN A 28 1.78 -9.06 -7.51
N PRO A 29 0.72 -9.45 -6.78
CA PRO A 29 -0.04 -10.67 -7.07
C PRO A 29 -0.78 -10.58 -8.42
N TYR A 30 -1.32 -11.72 -8.88
CA TYR A 30 -2.17 -11.73 -10.09
C TYR A 30 -3.48 -10.95 -9.86
N GLU A 31 -3.78 -10.02 -10.77
CA GLU A 31 -4.89 -9.06 -10.63
C GLU A 31 -6.29 -9.70 -10.64
N VAL A 32 -6.47 -10.76 -11.41
CA VAL A 32 -7.79 -11.40 -11.58
C VAL A 32 -8.02 -12.48 -10.52
N GLU A 33 -7.01 -13.34 -10.32
CA GLU A 33 -7.18 -14.61 -9.60
C GLU A 33 -6.85 -14.52 -8.11
N GLN A 34 -5.92 -13.63 -7.72
CA GLN A 34 -5.30 -13.69 -6.40
C GLN A 34 -5.45 -12.41 -5.58
N ILE A 35 -5.28 -11.24 -6.18
CA ILE A 35 -5.21 -9.99 -5.43
C ILE A 35 -6.53 -9.71 -4.70
N LEU A 36 -6.41 -9.26 -3.46
CA LEU A 36 -7.53 -8.82 -2.64
C LEU A 36 -7.65 -7.31 -2.70
N LEU A 37 -8.81 -6.80 -2.28
CA LEU A 37 -9.13 -5.37 -2.30
C LEU A 37 -8.03 -4.47 -1.71
N PRO A 38 -7.52 -4.69 -0.48
CA PRO A 38 -6.51 -3.80 0.11
C PRO A 38 -5.14 -3.85 -0.58
N ASP A 39 -4.76 -5.03 -1.06
CA ASP A 39 -3.51 -5.22 -1.81
C ASP A 39 -3.60 -4.54 -3.18
N ASN A 40 -4.77 -4.62 -3.83
CA ASN A 40 -5.03 -3.96 -5.12
C ASN A 40 -4.98 -2.44 -4.99
N ALA A 41 -5.63 -1.87 -3.98
CA ALA A 41 -5.58 -0.43 -3.69
C ALA A 41 -4.13 0.05 -3.50
N SER A 42 -3.34 -0.71 -2.74
CA SER A 42 -1.92 -0.43 -2.52
C SER A 42 -1.09 -0.52 -3.81
N CYS A 43 -1.35 -1.52 -4.66
CA CYS A 43 -0.69 -1.68 -5.96
C CYS A 43 -0.99 -0.52 -6.90
N LEU A 44 -2.26 -0.14 -7.01
CA LEU A 44 -2.71 0.97 -7.83
C LEU A 44 -2.14 2.31 -7.35
N ALA A 45 -2.06 2.53 -6.03
CA ALA A 45 -1.47 3.74 -5.48
C ALA A 45 0.00 3.92 -5.89
N VAL A 46 0.80 2.85 -5.84
CA VAL A 46 2.20 2.89 -6.28
C VAL A 46 2.30 3.05 -7.79
N GLN A 47 1.50 2.32 -8.57
CA GLN A 47 1.48 2.48 -10.02
C GLN A 47 1.10 3.91 -10.44
N ALA A 48 0.10 4.50 -9.78
CA ALA A 48 -0.31 5.88 -10.02
C ALA A 48 0.83 6.85 -9.72
N PHE A 49 1.48 6.72 -8.56
CA PHE A 49 2.64 7.54 -8.20
C PHE A 49 3.76 7.45 -9.24
N LEU A 50 4.15 6.25 -9.66
CA LEU A 50 5.22 6.05 -10.64
C LEU A 50 4.85 6.64 -12.01
N LYS A 51 3.61 6.44 -12.47
CA LYS A 51 3.10 7.02 -13.73
C LYS A 51 3.06 8.54 -13.67
N MET A 52 2.58 9.11 -12.57
CA MET A 52 2.50 10.56 -12.37
C MET A 52 3.88 11.22 -12.34
N CYS A 53 4.90 10.51 -11.82
CA CYS A 53 6.29 10.95 -11.86
C CYS A 53 6.98 10.67 -13.21
N ASN A 54 6.28 10.09 -14.19
CA ASN A 54 6.83 9.62 -15.47
C ASN A 54 8.06 8.71 -15.32
N LEU A 55 8.04 7.84 -14.29
CA LEU A 55 9.13 6.91 -14.01
C LEU A 55 8.91 5.59 -14.77
N PRO A 56 9.93 5.07 -15.48
CA PRO A 56 9.82 3.77 -16.13
C PRO A 56 9.72 2.65 -15.10
N PHE A 57 8.75 1.75 -15.29
CA PHE A 57 8.63 0.51 -14.54
C PHE A 57 7.89 -0.55 -15.36
N GLU A 58 8.17 -1.81 -15.05
CA GLU A 58 7.46 -2.98 -15.57
C GLU A 58 6.71 -3.67 -14.42
N VAL A 59 5.42 -3.99 -14.63
CA VAL A 59 4.65 -4.76 -13.65
C VAL A 59 4.96 -6.24 -13.84
N GLU A 60 5.52 -6.86 -12.80
CA GLU A 60 5.82 -8.28 -12.79
C GLU A 60 4.91 -9.00 -11.78
N MET A 61 3.91 -9.71 -12.31
CA MET A 61 2.97 -10.46 -11.46
C MET A 61 3.59 -11.76 -10.98
N ARG A 62 3.54 -12.02 -9.68
CA ARG A 62 4.09 -13.24 -9.05
C ARG A 62 3.13 -13.76 -7.98
N TRP A 63 2.84 -15.05 -8.04
CA TRP A 63 1.97 -15.71 -7.05
C TRP A 63 2.53 -15.63 -5.63
N ASN A 64 3.85 -15.62 -5.48
CA ASN A 64 4.55 -15.53 -4.20
C ASN A 64 5.05 -14.11 -3.87
N ALA A 65 4.52 -13.06 -4.53
CA ALA A 65 4.96 -11.68 -4.33
C ALA A 65 4.97 -11.26 -2.84
N GLU A 66 3.97 -11.68 -2.07
CA GLU A 66 3.89 -11.42 -0.64
C GLU A 66 5.13 -11.92 0.14
N PHE A 67 5.66 -13.11 -0.19
CA PHE A 67 6.86 -13.68 0.45
C PHE A 67 8.17 -13.16 -0.11
N MET A 68 8.15 -12.56 -1.31
CA MET A 68 9.32 -11.90 -1.88
C MET A 68 9.54 -10.51 -1.25
N SER A 69 8.48 -9.90 -0.73
CA SER A 69 8.53 -8.58 -0.12
C SER A 69 9.27 -8.59 1.22
N PRO A 70 10.20 -7.64 1.47
CA PRO A 70 10.90 -7.54 2.75
C PRO A 70 9.95 -7.25 3.93
N SER A 71 8.82 -6.59 3.68
CA SER A 71 7.80 -6.30 4.70
C SER A 71 6.70 -7.37 4.79
N GLY A 72 6.70 -8.36 3.90
CA GLY A 72 5.58 -9.28 3.73
C GLY A 72 4.33 -8.61 3.14
N ARG A 73 4.44 -7.39 2.61
CA ARG A 73 3.32 -6.64 1.99
C ARG A 73 3.62 -6.28 0.55
N VAL A 74 2.57 -6.26 -0.26
CA VAL A 74 2.63 -5.87 -1.68
C VAL A 74 2.00 -4.48 -1.87
N PRO A 75 2.40 -3.72 -2.90
CA PRO A 75 3.46 -4.04 -3.86
C PRO A 75 4.86 -3.74 -3.30
N PHE A 76 5.88 -4.18 -4.03
CA PHE A 76 7.26 -3.73 -3.82
C PHE A 76 7.97 -3.56 -5.16
N ILE A 77 8.96 -2.65 -5.20
CA ILE A 77 9.81 -2.44 -6.37
C ILE A 77 11.17 -3.09 -6.16
N LYS A 78 11.74 -3.59 -7.25
CA LYS A 78 13.15 -3.96 -7.34
C LYS A 78 13.87 -3.01 -8.28
N CYS A 79 14.88 -2.32 -7.75
CA CYS A 79 15.68 -1.32 -8.44
C CYS A 79 17.16 -1.70 -8.29
N GLY A 80 17.72 -2.44 -9.24
CA GLY A 80 19.08 -2.96 -9.13
C GLY A 80 19.26 -3.84 -7.87
N ALA A 81 20.10 -3.39 -6.94
CA ALA A 81 20.36 -4.06 -5.67
C ALA A 81 19.31 -3.76 -4.57
N PHE A 82 18.43 -2.78 -4.79
CA PHE A 82 17.45 -2.34 -3.79
C PHE A 82 16.10 -3.03 -3.98
N VAL A 83 15.49 -3.39 -2.86
CA VAL A 83 14.10 -3.86 -2.79
C VAL A 83 13.36 -2.99 -1.79
N VAL A 84 12.34 -2.27 -2.27
CA VAL A 84 11.60 -1.29 -1.45
C VAL A 84 10.11 -1.63 -1.54
N SER A 85 9.48 -1.86 -0.40
CA SER A 85 8.05 -2.20 -0.31
C SER A 85 7.23 -1.04 0.23
N GLU A 86 5.94 -1.02 -0.12
CA GLU A 86 4.94 -0.04 0.35
C GLU A 86 5.10 1.36 -0.26
N LEU A 87 4.00 2.11 -0.28
CA LEU A 87 3.93 3.41 -0.94
C LEU A 87 4.91 4.44 -0.34
N GLU A 88 4.86 4.66 0.97
CA GLU A 88 5.66 5.72 1.60
C GLU A 88 7.18 5.51 1.43
N PRO A 89 7.74 4.31 1.67
CA PRO A 89 9.15 4.05 1.38
C PRO A 89 9.51 4.22 -0.11
N ILE A 90 8.62 3.85 -1.03
CA ILE A 90 8.84 4.05 -2.48
C ILE A 90 8.87 5.54 -2.84
N VAL A 91 7.96 6.33 -2.29
CA VAL A 91 7.94 7.79 -2.48
C VAL A 91 9.22 8.42 -1.92
N GLN A 92 9.69 7.98 -0.75
CA GLN A 92 10.95 8.44 -0.16
C GLN A 92 12.16 8.02 -1.01
N PHE A 93 12.16 6.79 -1.55
CA PHE A 93 13.20 6.31 -2.44
C PHE A 93 13.28 7.16 -3.73
N ALA A 94 12.14 7.51 -4.32
CA ALA A 94 12.08 8.43 -5.46
C ALA A 94 12.54 9.85 -5.08
N ALA A 95 12.15 10.34 -3.90
CA ALA A 95 12.57 11.65 -3.40
C ALA A 95 14.08 11.76 -3.21
N ASN A 96 14.74 10.70 -2.74
CA ASN A 96 16.20 10.63 -2.64
C ASN A 96 16.88 10.73 -4.01
N LYS A 97 16.19 10.36 -5.09
CA LYS A 97 16.63 10.51 -6.49
C LYS A 97 16.13 11.82 -7.14
N ASN A 98 15.76 12.81 -6.32
CA ASN A 98 15.24 14.12 -6.73
C ASN A 98 13.90 14.09 -7.49
N VAL A 99 13.09 13.04 -7.32
CA VAL A 99 11.76 12.94 -7.92
C VAL A 99 10.70 13.10 -6.84
N SER A 100 9.86 14.14 -6.94
CA SER A 100 8.79 14.38 -5.97
C SER A 100 7.59 15.10 -6.57
N LEU A 101 6.40 14.52 -6.43
CA LEU A 101 5.12 15.18 -6.76
C LEU A 101 4.81 16.33 -5.80
N CYS A 102 5.42 16.33 -4.62
CA CYS A 102 5.13 17.29 -3.56
C CYS A 102 6.12 18.47 -3.56
N ALA A 103 7.05 18.57 -4.50
CA ALA A 103 8.16 19.53 -4.45
C ALA A 103 7.71 20.99 -4.25
N ARG A 104 6.56 21.37 -4.81
CA ARG A 104 5.99 22.73 -4.73
C ARG A 104 5.16 23.01 -3.48
N LEU A 105 4.79 21.98 -2.70
CA LEU A 105 3.95 22.15 -1.52
C LEU A 105 4.69 22.84 -0.38
N SER A 106 4.00 23.74 0.31
CA SER A 106 4.49 24.38 1.53
C SER A 106 4.66 23.35 2.66
N THR A 107 5.37 23.72 3.73
CA THR A 107 5.53 22.83 4.89
C THR A 107 4.18 22.50 5.53
N GLU A 108 3.27 23.48 5.58
CA GLU A 108 1.91 23.33 6.08
C GLU A 108 1.09 22.40 5.20
N GLU A 109 1.12 22.59 3.87
CA GLU A 109 0.40 21.73 2.93
C GLU A 109 0.89 20.28 2.96
N ARG A 110 2.20 20.05 3.16
CA ARG A 110 2.74 18.70 3.34
C ARG A 110 2.27 18.07 4.64
N ALA A 111 2.19 18.84 5.73
CA ALA A 111 1.66 18.34 6.99
C ALA A 111 0.18 17.95 6.84
N GLU A 112 -0.60 18.79 6.16
CA GLU A 112 -2.00 18.53 5.84
C GLU A 112 -2.17 17.27 4.98
N MET A 113 -1.36 17.12 3.92
CA MET A 113 -1.37 15.92 3.07
C MET A 113 -1.09 14.65 3.89
N ARG A 114 -0.10 14.67 4.79
CA ARG A 114 0.19 13.51 5.66
C ARG A 114 -0.98 13.18 6.57
N ALA A 115 -1.70 14.19 7.07
CA ALA A 115 -2.89 13.96 7.88
C ALA A 115 -3.99 13.25 7.08
N TYR A 116 -4.24 13.66 5.84
CA TYR A 116 -5.21 12.98 4.96
C TYR A 116 -4.78 11.57 4.57
N MET A 117 -3.51 11.35 4.25
CA MET A 117 -2.98 10.01 3.99
C MET A 117 -3.12 9.08 5.21
N SER A 118 -2.90 9.63 6.41
CA SER A 118 -3.13 8.92 7.66
C SER A 118 -4.61 8.58 7.87
N LEU A 119 -5.53 9.52 7.59
CA LEU A 119 -6.98 9.26 7.65
C LEU A 119 -7.38 8.11 6.70
N ILE A 120 -6.95 8.17 5.44
CA ILE A 120 -7.19 7.13 4.44
C ILE A 120 -6.67 5.77 4.92
N THR A 121 -5.45 5.74 5.44
CA THR A 121 -4.84 4.49 5.93
C THR A 121 -5.54 3.94 7.17
N ASN A 122 -6.03 4.81 8.06
CA ASN A 122 -6.68 4.38 9.29
C ASN A 122 -8.16 3.99 9.09
N VAL A 123 -8.82 4.49 8.04
CA VAL A 123 -10.21 4.17 7.74
C VAL A 123 -10.31 3.17 6.60
N LEU A 124 -9.91 3.55 5.39
CA LEU A 124 -10.16 2.76 4.18
C LEU A 124 -9.42 1.42 4.22
N VAL A 125 -8.14 1.40 4.55
CA VAL A 125 -7.37 0.14 4.59
C VAL A 125 -7.93 -0.82 5.64
N ASN A 126 -8.35 -0.31 6.81
CA ASN A 126 -8.94 -1.15 7.85
C ASN A 126 -10.34 -1.64 7.47
N ALA A 127 -11.14 -0.82 6.78
CA ALA A 127 -12.43 -1.21 6.23
C ALA A 127 -12.29 -2.30 5.17
N GLU A 128 -11.35 -2.15 4.23
CA GLU A 128 -11.07 -3.16 3.19
C GLU A 128 -10.60 -4.49 3.80
N LEU A 129 -9.76 -4.44 4.85
CA LEU A 129 -9.35 -5.62 5.60
C LEU A 129 -10.53 -6.28 6.32
N TYR A 130 -11.41 -5.48 6.94
CA TYR A 130 -12.61 -5.98 7.60
C TYR A 130 -13.52 -6.69 6.61
N ILE A 131 -13.87 -6.03 5.50
CA ILE A 131 -14.73 -6.59 4.45
C ILE A 131 -14.09 -7.85 3.85
N SER A 132 -12.78 -7.86 3.64
CA SER A 132 -12.11 -9.03 3.06
C SER A 132 -12.07 -10.23 4.02
N TRP A 133 -11.79 -10.03 5.31
CA TRP A 133 -11.40 -11.12 6.23
C TRP A 133 -12.36 -11.39 7.39
N VAL A 134 -13.23 -10.45 7.73
CA VAL A 134 -14.19 -10.53 8.85
C VAL A 134 -15.59 -10.80 8.33
N ASP A 135 -16.04 -10.04 7.33
CA ASP A 135 -17.34 -10.28 6.69
C ASP A 135 -17.41 -11.70 6.11
N GLN A 136 -18.39 -12.48 6.55
CA GLN A 136 -18.42 -13.92 6.23
C GLN A 136 -18.81 -14.17 4.78
N ASP A 137 -19.69 -13.34 4.23
CA ASP A 137 -20.17 -13.51 2.86
C ASP A 137 -19.02 -13.27 1.87
N THR A 138 -18.32 -12.14 2.03
CA THR A 138 -17.13 -11.81 1.22
C THR A 138 -16.00 -12.81 1.46
N PHE A 139 -15.76 -13.21 2.71
CA PHE A 139 -14.70 -14.17 3.01
C PHE A 139 -14.91 -15.51 2.33
N ASN A 140 -16.14 -16.05 2.38
CA ASN A 140 -16.47 -17.36 1.83
C ASN A 140 -16.59 -17.34 0.31
N ALA A 141 -17.20 -16.29 -0.26
CA ALA A 141 -17.42 -16.19 -1.70
C ALA A 141 -16.16 -15.80 -2.48
N VAL A 142 -15.31 -14.93 -1.91
CA VAL A 142 -14.21 -14.29 -2.65
C VAL A 142 -12.86 -14.52 -1.97
N THR A 143 -12.68 -14.03 -0.74
CA THR A 143 -11.34 -13.90 -0.15
C THR A 143 -10.62 -15.22 0.03
N ARG A 144 -11.29 -16.22 0.62
CA ARG A 144 -10.71 -17.55 0.82
C ARG A 144 -10.32 -18.20 -0.51
N VAL A 145 -11.20 -18.11 -1.51
CA VAL A 145 -10.99 -18.72 -2.83
C VAL A 145 -9.76 -18.09 -3.50
N ARG A 146 -9.72 -16.76 -3.58
CA ARG A 146 -8.60 -16.02 -4.18
C ARG A 146 -7.28 -16.25 -3.45
N ASN A 147 -7.28 -16.13 -2.12
CA ASN A 147 -6.08 -16.30 -1.31
C ASN A 147 -5.53 -17.74 -1.38
N SER A 148 -6.39 -18.75 -1.52
CA SER A 148 -5.97 -20.16 -1.59
C SER A 148 -5.62 -20.65 -3.01
N SER A 149 -6.07 -19.94 -4.06
CA SER A 149 -5.99 -20.36 -5.47
C SER A 149 -4.58 -20.74 -5.94
N VAL A 150 -3.56 -20.07 -5.40
CA VAL A 150 -2.15 -20.25 -5.79
C VAL A 150 -1.43 -21.37 -5.04
N TYR A 151 -2.09 -22.03 -4.08
CA TYR A 151 -1.46 -23.05 -3.24
C TYR A 151 -2.14 -24.41 -3.39
N PRO A 152 -1.37 -25.52 -3.44
CA PRO A 152 -1.96 -26.85 -3.37
C PRO A 152 -2.56 -27.11 -1.99
N TRP A 153 -3.47 -28.07 -1.92
CA TRP A 153 -3.95 -28.60 -0.64
C TRP A 153 -2.81 -29.40 0.05
N PRO A 154 -2.58 -29.25 1.37
CA PRO A 154 -3.34 -28.47 2.35
C PRO A 154 -2.82 -27.03 2.61
N LEU A 155 -1.77 -26.60 1.90
CA LEU A 155 -1.08 -25.33 2.16
C LEU A 155 -2.02 -24.12 2.02
N GLY A 156 -2.90 -24.09 1.02
CA GLY A 156 -3.85 -22.98 0.85
C GLY A 156 -4.78 -22.78 2.05
N TRP A 157 -5.20 -23.88 2.68
CA TRP A 157 -6.03 -23.84 3.90
C TRP A 157 -5.25 -23.30 5.10
N LEU A 158 -4.04 -23.80 5.32
CA LEU A 158 -3.15 -23.34 6.39
C LEU A 158 -2.81 -21.85 6.23
N GLN A 159 -2.44 -21.43 5.02
CA GLN A 159 -2.08 -20.03 4.73
C GLN A 159 -3.27 -19.09 4.92
N THR A 160 -4.45 -19.49 4.46
CA THR A 160 -5.66 -18.68 4.66
C THR A 160 -5.98 -18.55 6.14
N ARG A 161 -5.86 -19.62 6.92
CA ARG A 161 -6.09 -19.59 8.38
C ARG A 161 -5.08 -18.69 9.08
N SER A 162 -3.79 -18.82 8.73
CA SER A 162 -2.71 -17.99 9.29
C SER A 162 -2.91 -16.51 8.98
N LYS A 163 -3.15 -16.17 7.71
CA LYS A 163 -3.37 -14.79 7.26
C LYS A 163 -4.63 -14.18 7.89
N ARG A 164 -5.75 -14.91 7.92
CA ARG A 164 -6.98 -14.47 8.60
C ARG A 164 -6.73 -14.20 10.08
N ALA A 165 -6.01 -15.07 10.77
CA ALA A 165 -5.70 -14.88 12.19
C ALA A 165 -4.85 -13.62 12.44
N SER A 166 -3.86 -13.36 11.57
CA SER A 166 -3.04 -12.15 11.62
C SER A 166 -3.87 -10.88 11.40
N VAL A 167 -4.72 -10.86 10.37
CA VAL A 167 -5.60 -9.72 10.07
C VAL A 167 -6.59 -9.47 11.21
N ILE A 168 -7.24 -10.52 11.73
CA ILE A 168 -8.15 -10.42 12.88
C ILE A 168 -7.42 -9.86 14.11
N LYS A 169 -6.20 -10.32 14.39
CA LYS A 169 -5.40 -9.80 15.51
C LYS A 169 -5.13 -8.30 15.36
N ARG A 170 -4.78 -7.84 14.15
CA ARG A 170 -4.61 -6.42 13.84
C ARG A 170 -5.91 -5.63 14.04
N LEU A 171 -7.01 -6.10 13.47
CA LEU A 171 -8.30 -5.40 13.57
C LEU A 171 -8.82 -5.34 15.01
N LYS A 172 -8.55 -6.35 15.84
CA LYS A 172 -8.85 -6.32 17.28
C LYS A 172 -8.05 -5.24 18.01
N ALA A 173 -6.75 -5.13 17.73
CA ALA A 173 -5.90 -4.10 18.33
C ALA A 173 -6.33 -2.67 17.96
N LEU A 174 -6.98 -2.50 16.80
CA LEU A 174 -7.46 -1.21 16.31
C LEU A 174 -8.94 -0.97 16.62
N HIS A 175 -9.61 -1.86 17.37
CA HIS A 175 -11.05 -1.78 17.67
C HIS A 175 -11.96 -1.78 16.43
N TRP A 176 -11.52 -2.41 15.35
CA TRP A 176 -12.30 -2.60 14.11
C TRP A 176 -13.04 -3.94 14.07
N HIS A 177 -12.49 -4.96 14.72
CA HIS A 177 -13.07 -6.31 14.68
C HIS A 177 -14.50 -6.38 15.23
N ASP A 178 -14.80 -5.60 16.25
CA ASP A 178 -16.08 -5.66 16.96
C ASP A 178 -17.15 -4.74 16.35
N LYS A 179 -16.80 -4.01 15.27
CA LYS A 179 -17.74 -3.18 14.53
C LYS A 179 -18.71 -4.04 13.72
N THR A 180 -19.91 -3.53 13.50
CA THR A 180 -20.82 -4.07 12.49
C THR A 180 -20.42 -3.58 11.09
N LEU A 181 -20.90 -4.28 10.05
CA LEU A 181 -20.69 -3.83 8.67
C LEU A 181 -21.22 -2.40 8.46
N ASP A 182 -22.40 -2.08 8.99
CA ASP A 182 -22.97 -0.73 8.89
C ASP A 182 -22.09 0.35 9.52
N GLN A 183 -21.46 0.05 10.67
CA GLN A 183 -20.53 0.98 11.32
C GLN A 183 -19.27 1.19 10.47
N VAL A 184 -18.74 0.11 9.88
CA VAL A 184 -17.59 0.18 8.96
C VAL A 184 -17.93 1.04 7.75
N LEU A 185 -19.11 0.87 7.16
CA LEU A 185 -19.56 1.67 6.01
C LEU A 185 -19.80 3.14 6.40
N ALA A 186 -20.34 3.41 7.58
CA ALA A 186 -20.52 4.77 8.09
C ALA A 186 -19.17 5.49 8.30
N ASP A 187 -18.14 4.79 8.81
CA ASP A 187 -16.80 5.36 8.93
C ASP A 187 -16.18 5.69 7.55
N VAL A 188 -16.38 4.81 6.56
CA VAL A 188 -15.94 5.03 5.18
C VAL A 188 -16.66 6.24 4.58
N GLU A 189 -17.97 6.35 4.77
CA GLU A 189 -18.76 7.51 4.32
C GLU A 189 -18.25 8.80 4.95
N GLN A 190 -18.00 8.83 6.26
CA GLN A 190 -17.45 9.98 6.96
C GLN A 190 -16.05 10.38 6.44
N CYS A 191 -15.21 9.39 6.15
CA CYS A 191 -13.90 9.62 5.54
C CYS A 191 -14.04 10.24 4.15
N CYS A 192 -14.89 9.67 3.30
CA CYS A 192 -15.18 10.21 1.96
C CYS A 192 -15.75 11.63 2.02
N ASN A 193 -16.65 11.91 2.96
CA ASN A 193 -17.19 13.25 3.17
C ASN A 193 -16.10 14.25 3.58
N SER A 194 -15.18 13.84 4.46
CA SER A 194 -14.05 14.69 4.88
C SER A 194 -13.10 15.01 3.72
N LEU A 195 -12.83 14.03 2.86
CA LEU A 195 -12.03 14.22 1.63
C LEU A 195 -12.76 15.08 0.60
N SER A 196 -14.07 14.86 0.41
CA SER A 196 -14.91 15.63 -0.50
C SER A 196 -15.02 17.09 -0.08
N GLN A 197 -15.20 17.36 1.22
CA GLN A 197 -15.22 18.73 1.75
C GLN A 197 -13.89 19.45 1.52
N ARG A 198 -12.77 18.72 1.65
CA ARG A 198 -11.45 19.29 1.42
C ARG A 198 -11.18 19.60 -0.05
N LEU A 199 -11.66 18.74 -0.95
CA LEU A 199 -11.55 18.93 -2.39
C LEU A 199 -12.42 20.12 -2.84
N GLY A 200 -13.66 20.20 -2.33
CA GLY A 200 -14.63 21.22 -2.74
C GLY A 200 -14.87 21.14 -4.24
N ASP A 201 -14.86 22.30 -4.90
CA ASP A 201 -15.01 22.40 -6.37
C ASP A 201 -13.66 22.39 -7.12
N ARG A 202 -12.57 21.96 -6.48
CA ARG A 202 -11.22 21.96 -7.07
C ARG A 202 -10.91 20.62 -7.72
N ASP A 203 -10.11 20.63 -8.77
CA ASP A 203 -9.60 19.41 -9.40
C ASP A 203 -8.55 18.68 -8.54
N TYR A 204 -7.83 19.44 -7.69
CA TYR A 204 -6.75 18.92 -6.84
C TYR A 204 -6.83 19.52 -5.42
N PHE A 205 -6.43 18.73 -4.42
CA PHE A 205 -6.40 19.16 -3.01
C PHE A 205 -5.59 20.45 -2.81
N PHE A 206 -4.48 20.60 -3.54
CA PHE A 206 -3.58 21.75 -3.43
C PHE A 206 -3.55 22.61 -4.71
N GLY A 207 -4.66 22.62 -5.45
CA GLY A 207 -4.93 23.58 -6.54
C GLY A 207 -4.37 23.21 -7.91
N THR A 208 -3.08 22.88 -8.04
CA THR A 208 -2.47 22.55 -9.35
C THR A 208 -1.64 21.28 -9.32
N PHE A 209 -1.78 20.46 -10.37
CA PHE A 209 -0.95 19.30 -10.63
C PHE A 209 0.34 19.70 -11.35
N VAL A 210 1.43 18.98 -11.08
CA VAL A 210 2.76 19.23 -11.65
C VAL A 210 2.81 18.84 -13.12
#